data_AF-A0A7C3J4S5-F1
#
_entry.id   AF-A0A7C3J4S5-F1
#
_cell.length_a   1.000
_cell.length_b   1.000
_cell.length_c   1.000
_cell.angle_alpha   90.00
_cell.angle_beta   90.00
_cell.angle_gamma   90.00
#
_symmetry.space_group_name_H-M   'P 1'
#
loop_
_entity.id
_entity.type
_entity.pdbx_description
1 polymer ?
#
loop_
_entity_poly.entity_id
_entity_poly.type
_entity_poly.pdbx_seq_one_letter_code
_entity_poly.pdbx_strand_id
1 'polypeptide(L)'
;MTVEIIEVLDRAENGPIMPVKEWDAKFLPRLIAQKLKEYDIAKSYDPNNPVNTDDSLADAFWKAGFELFVESGAYCLNTSRRILFSEREVRQILQDAPTLWVTGGPNEDRVEFRKRVPEDNIRPVSVVGAMGIHVDEEIYVKVLQSIAQWHDVDCLLASTLPTVRGRKIKARTPLETYVGKYEGMLYRQAVASVGRPWLPVWCAESAASEYGNLGGYGAPGAYRQQDLAIILAPTELKTGYDMLHKVAHDVYAMEGVAVGNHFSMIGGYCGGPEGAALAAVAAAIMQRAVHFLTITGGLILNMWTMGNCDRQSVWADSVTHQAQSRNSHMLILGLLSTLYGCVTPELLYEIAVLGGTHVVSGCSMVSGTRPTGCRYPNHTSGLENKFAGEITHCMPGVKRDAMNEIAKKLLPKYENNLMHPNKGKSWYENTDPKTLMPTKEWWDIYLQVKKELTDLGVPFERL
;
A
#
# COMPACT_ATOMS: atom_id res chain seq x y z
N MET A 1 -23.82 15.97 -11.53
CA MET A 1 -22.74 16.28 -12.50
C MET A 1 -21.53 15.60 -11.94
N THR A 2 -21.02 14.62 -12.67
CA THR A 2 -19.83 13.85 -12.30
C THR A 2 -18.61 14.72 -12.60
N VAL A 3 -17.67 14.81 -11.66
CA VAL A 3 -16.43 15.55 -11.88
C VAL A 3 -15.57 14.76 -12.87
N GLU A 4 -15.10 15.42 -13.91
CA GLU A 4 -14.21 14.85 -14.93
C GLU A 4 -12.76 15.32 -14.73
N ILE A 5 -11.79 14.61 -15.31
CA ILE A 5 -10.37 15.02 -15.22
C ILE A 5 -10.12 16.45 -15.69
N ILE A 6 -10.82 16.91 -16.75
CA ILE A 6 -10.62 18.26 -17.28
C ILE A 6 -10.97 19.33 -16.24
N GLU A 7 -11.97 19.09 -15.39
CA GLU A 7 -12.33 20.00 -14.31
C GLU A 7 -11.25 20.00 -13.22
N VAL A 8 -10.65 18.85 -12.92
CA VAL A 8 -9.52 18.76 -11.97
C VAL A 8 -8.31 19.54 -12.50
N LEU A 9 -8.02 19.43 -13.79
CA LEU A 9 -6.96 20.20 -14.46
C LEU A 9 -7.24 21.70 -14.43
N ASP A 10 -8.47 22.12 -14.76
CA ASP A 10 -8.89 23.52 -14.70
C ASP A 10 -8.77 24.09 -13.27
N ARG A 11 -9.18 23.31 -12.26
CA ARG A 11 -9.04 23.68 -10.84
C ARG A 11 -7.57 23.73 -10.41
N ALA A 12 -6.71 22.88 -10.94
CA ALA A 12 -5.28 22.93 -10.67
C ALA A 12 -4.64 24.23 -11.18
N GLU A 13 -5.08 24.75 -12.33
CA GLU A 13 -4.60 26.02 -12.89
C GLU A 13 -5.22 27.27 -12.28
N ASN A 14 -6.50 27.20 -11.90
CA ASN A 14 -7.30 28.37 -11.56
C ASN A 14 -7.72 28.45 -10.09
N GLY A 15 -7.49 27.39 -9.31
CA GLY A 15 -7.86 27.32 -7.89
C GLY A 15 -7.08 28.31 -7.00
N PRO A 16 -7.46 28.49 -5.73
CA PRO A 16 -6.83 29.47 -4.85
C PRO A 16 -5.32 29.24 -4.68
N ILE A 17 -4.51 30.29 -4.88
CA ILE A 17 -3.05 30.23 -4.67
C ILE A 17 -2.75 30.09 -3.19
N MET A 18 -1.80 29.23 -2.85
CA MET A 18 -1.23 29.11 -1.52
C MET A 18 0.25 28.71 -1.64
N PRO A 19 1.19 29.33 -0.91
CA PRO A 19 2.55 28.84 -0.84
C PRO A 19 2.64 27.46 -0.16
N VAL A 20 3.47 26.56 -0.69
CA VAL A 20 3.61 25.19 -0.14
C VAL A 20 3.98 25.17 1.35
N LYS A 21 4.85 26.10 1.79
CA LYS A 21 5.22 26.24 3.20
C LYS A 21 4.03 26.65 4.08
N GLU A 22 3.10 27.41 3.54
CA GLU A 22 1.88 27.78 4.25
C GLU A 22 0.92 26.60 4.35
N TRP A 23 0.76 25.82 3.27
CA TRP A 23 0.02 24.56 3.28
C TRP A 23 0.54 23.62 4.37
N ASP A 24 1.84 23.32 4.31
CA ASP A 24 2.49 22.30 5.14
C ASP A 24 2.64 22.70 6.60
N ALA A 25 3.08 23.92 6.88
CA ALA A 25 3.46 24.31 8.24
C ALA A 25 2.36 25.05 9.01
N LYS A 26 1.25 25.43 8.35
CA LYS A 26 0.21 26.26 8.97
C LYS A 26 -1.20 25.79 8.65
N PHE A 27 -1.61 25.85 7.39
CA PHE A 27 -3.01 25.65 7.01
C PHE A 27 -3.50 24.25 7.37
N LEU A 28 -2.85 23.22 6.80
CA LEU A 28 -3.30 21.85 7.00
C LEU A 28 -3.14 21.35 8.45
N PRO A 29 -2.00 21.57 9.15
CA PRO A 29 -1.87 21.16 10.55
C PRO A 29 -2.89 21.82 11.48
N ARG A 30 -3.22 23.10 11.26
CA ARG A 30 -4.23 23.81 12.06
C ARG A 30 -5.62 23.22 11.83
N LEU A 31 -5.96 22.94 10.58
CA LEU A 31 -7.25 22.36 10.22
C LEU A 31 -7.42 20.94 10.80
N ILE A 32 -6.36 20.11 10.72
CA ILE A 32 -6.32 18.79 11.38
C ILE A 32 -6.56 18.94 12.89
N ALA A 33 -5.81 19.81 13.57
CA ALA A 33 -5.97 20.02 15.01
C ALA A 33 -7.37 20.53 15.39
N GLN A 34 -7.96 21.39 14.56
CA GLN A 34 -9.34 21.85 14.72
C GLN A 34 -10.33 20.68 14.63
N LYS A 35 -10.24 19.86 13.59
CA LYS A 35 -11.14 18.72 13.36
C LYS A 35 -11.02 17.64 14.44
N LEU A 36 -9.79 17.34 14.87
CA LEU A 36 -9.57 16.44 16.00
C LEU A 36 -10.27 16.92 17.28
N LYS A 37 -10.28 18.22 17.54
CA LYS A 37 -10.96 18.82 18.70
C LYS A 37 -12.48 18.86 18.53
N GLU A 38 -12.95 19.26 17.35
CA GLU A 38 -14.38 19.37 17.02
C GLU A 38 -15.12 18.02 17.19
N TYR A 39 -14.45 16.94 16.83
CA TYR A 39 -14.97 15.58 16.92
C TYR A 39 -14.59 14.82 18.20
N ASP A 40 -13.92 15.47 19.16
CA ASP A 40 -13.44 14.90 20.43
C ASP A 40 -12.56 13.64 20.27
N ILE A 41 -11.74 13.60 19.22
CA ILE A 41 -10.84 12.48 18.90
C ILE A 41 -9.34 12.82 19.08
N ALA A 42 -9.02 13.99 19.63
CA ALA A 42 -7.65 14.50 19.78
C ALA A 42 -6.75 13.73 20.78
N LYS A 43 -7.32 12.83 21.60
CA LYS A 43 -6.60 12.01 22.59
C LYS A 43 -7.08 10.56 22.55
N SER A 44 -7.38 10.08 21.36
CA SER A 44 -7.99 8.78 21.14
C SER A 44 -6.98 7.66 20.98
N TYR A 45 -5.69 7.95 20.79
CA TYR A 45 -4.66 6.91 20.71
C TYR A 45 -4.60 6.08 21.99
N ASP A 46 -4.83 4.77 21.83
CA ASP A 46 -4.77 3.80 22.91
C ASP A 46 -3.60 2.80 22.68
N PRO A 47 -2.47 2.94 23.39
CA PRO A 47 -1.35 2.02 23.27
C PRO A 47 -1.67 0.60 23.77
N ASN A 48 -2.67 0.47 24.65
CA ASN A 48 -3.06 -0.84 25.14
C ASN A 48 -3.89 -1.59 24.11
N ASN A 49 -4.62 -0.90 23.23
CA ASN A 49 -5.45 -1.53 22.21
C ASN A 49 -4.98 -1.11 20.81
N PRO A 50 -3.83 -1.66 20.33
CA PRO A 50 -3.27 -1.31 19.02
C PRO A 50 -4.17 -1.65 17.84
N VAL A 51 -5.18 -2.52 18.00
CA VAL A 51 -6.22 -2.72 16.99
C VAL A 51 -7.52 -2.16 17.54
N ASN A 52 -8.05 -1.12 16.89
CA ASN A 52 -9.29 -0.48 17.31
C ASN A 52 -10.47 -1.45 17.27
N THR A 53 -11.28 -1.45 18.31
CA THR A 53 -12.51 -2.26 18.43
C THR A 53 -13.75 -1.39 18.63
N ASP A 54 -13.57 -0.07 18.74
CA ASP A 54 -14.64 0.91 18.87
C ASP A 54 -15.08 1.42 17.48
N ASP A 55 -16.25 0.98 17.05
CA ASP A 55 -16.89 1.40 15.82
C ASP A 55 -17.19 2.90 15.78
N SER A 56 -17.57 3.49 16.92
CA SER A 56 -17.93 4.91 16.99
C SER A 56 -16.71 5.80 16.78
N LEU A 57 -15.53 5.36 17.21
CA LEU A 57 -14.27 6.04 16.95
C LEU A 57 -13.96 6.08 15.46
N ALA A 58 -14.05 4.93 14.78
CA ALA A 58 -13.84 4.84 13.33
C ALA A 58 -14.81 5.74 12.56
N ASP A 59 -16.09 5.76 12.96
CA ASP A 59 -17.12 6.58 12.33
C ASP A 59 -16.91 8.09 12.58
N ALA A 60 -16.35 8.47 13.74
CA ALA A 60 -15.96 9.85 14.03
C ALA A 60 -14.78 10.31 13.16
N PHE A 61 -13.75 9.47 13.01
CA PHE A 61 -12.62 9.73 12.11
C PHE A 61 -13.05 9.87 10.65
N TRP A 62 -14.02 9.07 10.19
CA TRP A 62 -14.57 9.20 8.84
C TRP A 62 -15.22 10.57 8.62
N LYS A 63 -16.10 10.99 9.52
CA LYS A 63 -16.80 12.29 9.40
C LYS A 63 -15.81 13.46 9.43
N ALA A 64 -14.88 13.43 10.39
CA ALA A 64 -13.84 14.44 10.49
C ALA A 64 -12.94 14.48 9.25
N GLY A 65 -12.56 13.33 8.70
CA GLY A 65 -11.70 13.23 7.51
C GLY A 65 -12.40 13.67 6.23
N PHE A 66 -13.70 13.36 6.12
CA PHE A 66 -14.55 13.86 5.03
C PHE A 66 -14.61 15.40 5.04
N GLU A 67 -14.89 16.01 6.19
CA GLU A 67 -14.92 17.47 6.32
C GLU A 67 -13.54 18.10 6.12
N LEU A 68 -12.49 17.47 6.64
CA LEU A 68 -11.11 17.89 6.40
C LEU A 68 -10.85 18.02 4.90
N PHE A 69 -11.19 16.99 4.10
CA PHE A 69 -10.99 17.03 2.65
C PHE A 69 -11.87 18.07 1.95
N VAL A 70 -13.15 18.21 2.33
CA VAL A 70 -14.04 19.24 1.75
C VAL A 70 -13.48 20.64 2.02
N GLU A 71 -12.99 20.90 3.22
CA GLU A 71 -12.44 22.21 3.61
C GLU A 71 -11.04 22.47 3.06
N SER A 72 -10.19 21.43 2.90
CA SER A 72 -8.81 21.57 2.41
C SER A 72 -8.69 21.47 0.90
N GLY A 73 -9.47 20.59 0.27
CA GLY A 73 -9.19 20.09 -1.07
C GLY A 73 -7.83 19.40 -1.15
N ALA A 74 -7.25 19.38 -2.35
CA ALA A 74 -5.88 18.92 -2.60
C ALA A 74 -4.96 20.07 -3.01
N TYR A 75 -3.68 19.97 -2.73
CA TYR A 75 -2.69 20.97 -3.14
C TYR A 75 -1.91 20.51 -4.39
N CYS A 76 -1.95 21.29 -5.47
CA CYS A 76 -1.14 21.05 -6.68
C CYS A 76 0.23 21.72 -6.55
N LEU A 77 1.29 20.91 -6.50
CA LEU A 77 2.67 21.37 -6.34
C LEU A 77 3.13 22.30 -7.47
N ASN A 78 2.77 21.98 -8.71
CA ASN A 78 3.27 22.69 -9.89
C ASN A 78 2.71 24.13 -10.01
N THR A 79 1.45 24.33 -9.62
CA THR A 79 0.77 25.63 -9.74
C THR A 79 0.70 26.40 -8.43
N SER A 80 1.08 25.77 -7.32
CA SER A 80 0.91 26.30 -5.96
C SER A 80 -0.53 26.72 -5.66
N ARG A 81 -1.48 25.86 -6.04
CA ARG A 81 -2.93 26.11 -5.92
C ARG A 81 -3.66 24.94 -5.29
N ARG A 82 -4.82 25.25 -4.72
CA ARG A 82 -5.74 24.27 -4.15
C ARG A 82 -6.80 23.85 -5.17
N ILE A 83 -6.99 22.55 -5.30
CA ILE A 83 -8.08 21.91 -6.05
C ILE A 83 -9.21 21.66 -5.06
N LEU A 84 -10.29 22.44 -5.16
CA LEU A 84 -11.40 22.41 -4.21
C LEU A 84 -12.61 21.65 -4.76
N PHE A 85 -13.37 21.05 -3.86
CA PHE A 85 -14.59 20.31 -4.14
C PHE A 85 -15.68 20.73 -3.17
N SER A 86 -16.92 20.81 -3.66
CA SER A 86 -18.09 20.93 -2.82
C SER A 86 -18.40 19.59 -2.14
N GLU A 87 -19.04 19.64 -0.98
CA GLU A 87 -19.52 18.43 -0.28
C GLU A 87 -20.33 17.52 -1.21
N ARG A 88 -21.20 18.09 -2.04
CA ARG A 88 -22.02 17.32 -3.00
C ARG A 88 -21.18 16.56 -4.01
N GLU A 89 -20.12 17.18 -4.54
CA GLU A 89 -19.19 16.51 -5.47
C GLU A 89 -18.47 15.37 -4.77
N VAL A 90 -17.95 15.59 -3.57
CA VAL A 90 -17.25 14.53 -2.81
C VAL A 90 -18.18 13.36 -2.52
N ARG A 91 -19.43 13.61 -2.12
CA ARG A 91 -20.42 12.55 -1.91
C ARG A 91 -20.70 11.75 -3.18
N GLN A 92 -20.85 12.42 -4.33
CA GLN A 92 -21.07 11.75 -5.61
C GLN A 92 -19.86 10.90 -6.01
N ILE A 93 -18.64 11.44 -5.89
CA ILE A 93 -17.39 10.75 -6.21
C ILE A 93 -17.24 9.45 -5.39
N LEU A 94 -17.60 9.51 -4.11
CA LEU A 94 -17.57 8.35 -3.23
C LEU A 94 -18.66 7.33 -3.60
N GLN A 95 -19.86 7.79 -3.99
CA GLN A 95 -20.95 6.92 -4.48
C GLN A 95 -20.60 6.21 -5.80
N ASP A 96 -19.77 6.84 -6.64
CA ASP A 96 -19.33 6.28 -7.91
C ASP A 96 -18.14 5.32 -7.75
N ALA A 97 -17.62 5.10 -6.53
CA ALA A 97 -16.52 4.17 -6.29
C ALA A 97 -16.92 2.71 -6.59
N PRO A 98 -16.05 1.91 -7.25
CA PRO A 98 -16.36 0.52 -7.53
C PRO A 98 -16.43 -0.30 -6.24
N THR A 99 -17.39 -1.22 -6.16
CA THR A 99 -17.49 -2.18 -5.04
C THR A 99 -16.88 -3.54 -5.37
N LEU A 100 -16.65 -3.80 -6.66
CA LEU A 100 -16.01 -4.97 -7.22
C LEU A 100 -15.15 -4.52 -8.39
N TRP A 101 -13.92 -5.02 -8.44
CA TRP A 101 -13.07 -4.93 -9.62
C TRP A 101 -12.47 -6.30 -9.91
N VAL A 102 -12.45 -6.69 -11.18
CA VAL A 102 -11.92 -7.99 -11.61
C VAL A 102 -10.76 -7.75 -12.56
N THR A 103 -9.67 -8.47 -12.35
CA THR A 103 -8.50 -8.40 -13.21
C THR A 103 -7.83 -9.77 -13.38
N GLY A 104 -6.76 -9.80 -14.18
CA GLY A 104 -5.96 -10.98 -14.47
C GLY A 104 -6.51 -11.80 -15.62
N GLY A 105 -6.25 -13.10 -15.56
CA GLY A 105 -6.64 -14.05 -16.60
C GLY A 105 -7.89 -14.86 -16.27
N PRO A 106 -8.22 -15.86 -17.10
CA PRO A 106 -9.15 -16.90 -16.70
C PRO A 106 -8.57 -17.77 -15.56
N ASN A 107 -9.45 -18.51 -14.89
CA ASN A 107 -9.09 -19.54 -13.90
C ASN A 107 -8.28 -18.98 -12.70
N GLU A 108 -7.14 -19.60 -12.38
CA GLU A 108 -6.32 -19.32 -11.18
C GLU A 108 -5.65 -17.94 -11.19
N ASP A 109 -5.55 -17.30 -12.36
CA ASP A 109 -5.01 -15.95 -12.49
C ASP A 109 -6.10 -14.87 -12.38
N ARG A 110 -7.36 -15.25 -12.15
CA ARG A 110 -8.48 -14.31 -11.98
C ARG A 110 -8.48 -13.74 -10.56
N VAL A 111 -8.39 -12.42 -10.45
CA VAL A 111 -8.35 -11.71 -9.17
C VAL A 111 -9.55 -10.80 -9.03
N GLU A 112 -10.23 -10.87 -7.89
CA GLU A 112 -11.37 -10.02 -7.57
C GLU A 112 -11.07 -9.15 -6.34
N PHE A 113 -10.98 -7.84 -6.56
CA PHE A 113 -10.99 -6.87 -5.47
C PHE A 113 -12.43 -6.59 -5.08
N ARG A 114 -12.82 -6.93 -3.87
CA ARG A 114 -14.17 -6.72 -3.35
C ARG A 114 -14.15 -5.75 -2.19
N LYS A 115 -15.18 -4.90 -2.11
CA LYS A 115 -15.46 -4.12 -0.91
C LYS A 115 -15.54 -5.10 0.27
N ARG A 116 -14.87 -4.75 1.36
CA ARG A 116 -14.98 -5.42 2.65
C ARG A 116 -15.40 -4.43 3.72
N VAL A 117 -15.92 -4.95 4.83
CA VAL A 117 -16.14 -4.23 6.08
C VAL A 117 -15.25 -4.85 7.18
N PRO A 118 -15.13 -4.25 8.37
CA PRO A 118 -14.39 -4.89 9.45
C PRO A 118 -14.91 -6.29 9.74
N GLU A 119 -14.00 -7.23 9.99
CA GLU A 119 -14.28 -8.63 10.33
C GLU A 119 -15.03 -9.44 9.24
N ASP A 120 -15.06 -8.94 8.01
CA ASP A 120 -15.71 -9.61 6.88
C ASP A 120 -15.04 -10.95 6.54
N ASN A 121 -15.85 -11.93 6.12
CA ASN A 121 -15.44 -13.26 5.68
C ASN A 121 -14.98 -13.31 4.23
N ILE A 122 -15.21 -12.25 3.44
CA ILE A 122 -14.72 -12.17 2.06
C ILE A 122 -13.18 -12.20 2.06
N ARG A 123 -12.59 -13.09 1.24
CA ARG A 123 -11.14 -13.20 1.05
C ARG A 123 -10.58 -11.92 0.40
N PRO A 124 -9.65 -11.21 1.04
CA PRO A 124 -8.96 -10.06 0.44
C PRO A 124 -7.87 -10.52 -0.54
N VAL A 125 -7.42 -9.59 -1.36
CA VAL A 125 -6.35 -9.85 -2.35
C VAL A 125 -4.97 -9.67 -1.70
N SER A 126 -4.11 -10.67 -1.86
CA SER A 126 -2.69 -10.63 -1.51
C SER A 126 -1.88 -10.08 -2.66
N VAL A 127 -1.27 -8.91 -2.47
CA VAL A 127 -0.49 -8.22 -3.50
C VAL A 127 0.95 -8.04 -3.03
N VAL A 128 1.73 -9.09 -3.20
CA VAL A 128 3.00 -9.25 -2.49
C VAL A 128 4.19 -9.42 -3.45
N GLY A 129 5.35 -8.99 -2.98
CA GLY A 129 6.63 -9.15 -3.63
C GLY A 129 7.71 -8.28 -3.01
N ALA A 130 8.73 -7.97 -3.78
CA ALA A 130 9.92 -7.26 -3.30
C ALA A 130 9.74 -5.73 -3.41
N MET A 131 8.68 -5.21 -2.79
CA MET A 131 8.22 -3.83 -2.92
C MET A 131 9.33 -2.81 -2.64
N GLY A 132 9.66 -1.98 -3.62
CA GLY A 132 10.67 -0.93 -3.51
C GLY A 132 12.10 -1.42 -3.25
N ILE A 133 12.35 -2.73 -3.21
CA ILE A 133 13.70 -3.29 -3.01
C ILE A 133 14.48 -3.17 -4.32
N HIS A 134 15.72 -2.69 -4.26
CA HIS A 134 16.63 -2.80 -5.40
C HIS A 134 17.06 -4.24 -5.58
N VAL A 135 16.82 -4.80 -6.76
CA VAL A 135 17.22 -6.17 -7.10
C VAL A 135 18.18 -6.13 -8.27
N ASP A 136 19.29 -6.85 -8.14
CA ASP A 136 20.29 -6.93 -9.19
C ASP A 136 19.70 -7.51 -10.48
N GLU A 137 20.10 -6.95 -11.62
CA GLU A 137 19.58 -7.33 -12.94
C GLU A 137 19.73 -8.84 -13.22
N GLU A 138 20.81 -9.47 -12.71
CA GLU A 138 21.12 -10.89 -12.90
C GLU A 138 20.15 -11.85 -12.21
N ILE A 139 19.60 -11.46 -11.06
CA ILE A 139 18.67 -12.28 -10.29
C ILE A 139 17.22 -11.80 -10.39
N TYR A 140 16.97 -10.67 -11.04
CA TYR A 140 15.65 -10.02 -11.08
C TYR A 140 14.52 -10.99 -11.41
N VAL A 141 14.61 -11.70 -12.55
CA VAL A 141 13.59 -12.68 -12.96
C VAL A 141 13.47 -13.83 -11.95
N LYS A 142 14.57 -14.30 -11.35
CA LYS A 142 14.55 -15.38 -10.37
C LYS A 142 13.89 -14.97 -9.05
N VAL A 143 14.10 -13.74 -8.60
CA VAL A 143 13.41 -13.19 -7.42
C VAL A 143 11.90 -13.20 -7.68
N LEU A 144 11.47 -12.67 -8.83
CA LEU A 144 10.05 -12.66 -9.20
C LEU A 144 9.45 -14.06 -9.31
N GLN A 145 10.16 -15.00 -9.95
CA GLN A 145 9.74 -16.41 -10.02
C GLN A 145 9.60 -17.02 -8.62
N SER A 146 10.57 -16.75 -7.73
CA SER A 146 10.57 -17.30 -6.37
C SER A 146 9.36 -16.88 -5.53
N ILE A 147 8.76 -15.74 -5.89
CA ILE A 147 7.54 -15.20 -5.28
C ILE A 147 6.30 -15.69 -6.02
N ALA A 148 6.25 -15.54 -7.36
CA ALA A 148 5.08 -15.82 -8.17
C ALA A 148 4.64 -17.30 -8.17
N GLN A 149 5.56 -18.23 -7.89
CA GLN A 149 5.28 -19.66 -7.81
C GLN A 149 4.30 -20.04 -6.69
N TRP A 150 4.10 -19.18 -5.69
CA TRP A 150 3.21 -19.46 -4.57
C TRP A 150 1.77 -19.04 -4.88
N HIS A 151 0.81 -19.94 -4.67
CA HIS A 151 -0.62 -19.68 -4.87
C HIS A 151 -1.20 -18.64 -3.89
N ASP A 152 -0.51 -18.41 -2.76
CA ASP A 152 -0.85 -17.34 -1.80
C ASP A 152 -0.58 -15.92 -2.35
N VAL A 153 0.02 -15.81 -3.54
CA VAL A 153 0.27 -14.54 -4.24
C VAL A 153 -0.81 -14.35 -5.30
N ASP A 154 -1.78 -13.45 -5.06
CA ASP A 154 -2.85 -13.17 -6.02
C ASP A 154 -2.42 -12.15 -7.08
N CYS A 155 -1.58 -11.19 -6.71
CA CYS A 155 -0.95 -10.24 -7.63
C CYS A 155 0.52 -10.08 -7.25
N LEU A 156 1.40 -10.09 -8.25
CA LEU A 156 2.83 -9.97 -8.03
C LEU A 156 3.23 -8.49 -7.97
N LEU A 157 3.74 -8.07 -6.82
CA LEU A 157 4.26 -6.74 -6.62
C LEU A 157 5.75 -6.68 -6.96
N ALA A 158 6.11 -5.63 -7.69
CA ALA A 158 7.38 -5.53 -8.34
C ALA A 158 8.56 -5.08 -7.45
N SER A 159 9.79 -5.43 -7.85
CA SER A 159 11.03 -4.84 -7.33
C SER A 159 11.57 -3.80 -8.28
N THR A 160 12.53 -3.00 -7.82
CA THR A 160 13.14 -1.96 -8.64
C THR A 160 14.47 -2.43 -9.24
N LEU A 161 14.70 -2.11 -10.51
CA LEU A 161 15.96 -2.30 -11.19
C LEU A 161 16.88 -1.09 -10.94
N PRO A 162 18.09 -1.27 -10.40
CA PRO A 162 19.08 -0.20 -10.31
C PRO A 162 19.80 0.06 -11.66
N THR A 163 19.82 -0.97 -12.52
CA THR A 163 20.45 -0.93 -13.84
C THR A 163 19.57 -1.57 -14.91
N VAL A 164 19.77 -1.14 -16.15
CA VAL A 164 19.22 -1.79 -17.33
C VAL A 164 20.33 -2.01 -18.35
N ARG A 165 20.59 -3.28 -18.69
CA ARG A 165 21.71 -3.72 -19.53
C ARG A 165 23.03 -3.11 -19.07
N GLY A 166 23.28 -3.21 -17.77
CA GLY A 166 24.49 -2.71 -17.10
C GLY A 166 24.61 -1.18 -17.01
N ARG A 167 23.58 -0.41 -17.40
CA ARG A 167 23.57 1.06 -17.29
C ARG A 167 22.72 1.50 -16.11
N LYS A 168 23.27 2.38 -15.27
CA LYS A 168 22.52 2.99 -14.17
C LYS A 168 21.32 3.76 -14.72
N ILE A 169 20.14 3.47 -14.17
CA ILE A 169 18.92 4.19 -14.49
C ILE A 169 18.94 5.57 -13.82
N LYS A 170 18.52 6.60 -14.55
CA LYS A 170 18.40 7.97 -14.07
C LYS A 170 17.02 8.49 -14.39
N ALA A 171 16.35 9.05 -13.38
CA ALA A 171 15.06 9.68 -13.53
C ALA A 171 15.11 10.79 -14.61
N ARG A 172 14.01 10.94 -15.34
CA ARG A 172 13.79 11.94 -16.40
C ARG A 172 14.80 11.86 -17.53
N THR A 173 15.27 10.66 -17.84
CA THR A 173 16.10 10.37 -19.02
C THR A 173 15.42 9.31 -19.89
N PRO A 174 15.78 9.16 -21.17
CA PRO A 174 15.22 8.10 -22.02
C PRO A 174 15.44 6.67 -21.47
N LEU A 175 16.46 6.47 -20.62
CA LEU A 175 16.68 5.19 -19.93
C LEU A 175 15.54 4.84 -18.97
N GLU A 176 14.89 5.84 -18.36
CA GLU A 176 13.75 5.63 -17.49
C GLU A 176 12.52 5.13 -18.27
N THR A 177 12.19 5.77 -19.39
CA THR A 177 11.11 5.29 -20.28
C THR A 177 11.41 3.89 -20.79
N TYR A 178 12.67 3.63 -21.15
CA TYR A 178 13.10 2.30 -21.59
C TYR A 178 12.95 1.24 -20.48
N VAL A 179 13.38 1.55 -19.25
CA VAL A 179 13.27 0.58 -18.15
C VAL A 179 11.82 0.27 -17.84
N GLY A 180 10.90 1.23 -17.94
CA GLY A 180 9.46 0.99 -17.74
C GLY A 180 8.93 -0.17 -18.59
N LYS A 181 9.26 -0.20 -19.88
CA LYS A 181 8.91 -1.33 -20.76
C LYS A 181 9.67 -2.59 -20.41
N TYR A 182 10.98 -2.46 -20.21
CA TYR A 182 11.86 -3.61 -19.97
C TYR A 182 11.47 -4.37 -18.70
N GLU A 183 11.22 -3.64 -17.63
CA GLU A 183 10.71 -4.16 -16.36
C GLU A 183 9.43 -4.98 -16.57
N GLY A 184 8.42 -4.42 -17.25
CA GLY A 184 7.19 -5.13 -17.57
C GLY A 184 7.41 -6.40 -18.41
N MET A 185 8.38 -6.41 -19.32
CA MET A 185 8.74 -7.63 -20.06
C MET A 185 9.35 -8.71 -19.16
N LEU A 186 10.20 -8.32 -18.19
CA LEU A 186 10.75 -9.25 -17.20
C LEU A 186 9.66 -9.81 -16.28
N TYR A 187 8.65 -9.00 -15.93
CA TYR A 187 7.45 -9.48 -15.23
C TYR A 187 6.75 -10.58 -16.00
N ARG A 188 6.42 -10.32 -17.26
CA ARG A 188 5.72 -11.29 -18.11
C ARG A 188 6.53 -12.57 -18.26
N GLN A 189 7.86 -12.46 -18.42
CA GLN A 189 8.77 -13.61 -18.44
C GLN A 189 8.69 -14.41 -17.14
N ALA A 190 8.78 -13.75 -15.98
CA ALA A 190 8.76 -14.42 -14.69
C ALA A 190 7.44 -15.16 -14.44
N VAL A 191 6.29 -14.49 -14.59
CA VAL A 191 4.98 -15.10 -14.29
C VAL A 191 4.62 -16.20 -15.29
N ALA A 192 4.98 -16.05 -16.58
CA ALA A 192 4.78 -17.10 -17.57
C ALA A 192 5.60 -18.36 -17.27
N SER A 193 6.84 -18.20 -16.78
CA SER A 193 7.72 -19.33 -16.49
C SER A 193 7.29 -20.20 -15.29
N VAL A 194 6.44 -19.66 -14.41
CA VAL A 194 5.83 -20.41 -13.30
C VAL A 194 4.40 -20.87 -13.62
N GLY A 195 4.00 -20.82 -14.89
CA GLY A 195 2.69 -21.31 -15.34
C GLY A 195 1.52 -20.36 -15.07
N ARG A 196 1.79 -19.10 -14.69
CA ARG A 196 0.79 -18.07 -14.35
C ARG A 196 0.89 -16.85 -15.28
N PRO A 197 0.82 -17.02 -16.62
CA PRO A 197 1.11 -15.96 -17.58
C PRO A 197 0.16 -14.75 -17.46
N TRP A 198 -1.01 -14.93 -16.85
CA TRP A 198 -2.00 -13.87 -16.71
C TRP A 198 -2.05 -13.23 -15.33
N LEU A 199 -1.22 -13.70 -14.37
CA LEU A 199 -1.08 -13.12 -13.04
C LEU A 199 -0.97 -11.58 -13.14
N PRO A 200 -1.88 -10.82 -12.51
CA PRO A 200 -1.75 -9.38 -12.42
C PRO A 200 -0.42 -9.00 -11.79
N VAL A 201 0.17 -7.92 -12.27
CA VAL A 201 1.36 -7.32 -11.65
C VAL A 201 1.10 -5.88 -11.25
N TRP A 202 1.88 -5.42 -10.29
CA TRP A 202 1.96 -4.01 -9.95
C TRP A 202 2.92 -3.27 -10.88
N CYS A 203 2.46 -2.18 -11.48
CA CYS A 203 3.19 -1.35 -12.44
C CYS A 203 3.48 0.03 -11.84
N ALA A 204 4.59 0.69 -12.12
CA ALA A 204 5.88 0.22 -12.62
C ALA A 204 6.90 0.71 -11.58
N GLU A 205 7.57 -0.19 -10.87
CA GLU A 205 8.30 0.16 -9.64
C GLU A 205 9.63 0.86 -9.94
N SER A 206 10.28 0.51 -11.05
CA SER A 206 11.53 1.16 -11.50
C SER A 206 11.32 2.58 -12.06
N ALA A 207 10.06 3.05 -12.13
CA ALA A 207 9.72 4.39 -12.60
C ALA A 207 9.82 5.41 -11.45
N ALA A 208 10.89 6.22 -11.46
CA ALA A 208 11.06 7.30 -10.49
C ALA A 208 10.24 8.56 -10.85
N SER A 209 9.78 8.66 -12.09
CA SER A 209 8.91 9.70 -12.62
C SER A 209 7.80 9.12 -13.51
N GLU A 210 6.88 9.98 -13.94
CA GLU A 210 5.82 9.65 -14.87
C GLU A 210 6.33 8.97 -16.15
N TYR A 211 7.53 9.32 -16.64
CA TYR A 211 8.05 8.79 -17.90
C TYR A 211 8.34 7.29 -17.89
N GLY A 212 8.71 6.72 -16.74
CA GLY A 212 8.90 5.28 -16.62
C GLY A 212 7.57 4.53 -16.69
N ASN A 213 6.55 5.07 -16.03
CA ASN A 213 5.19 4.53 -16.09
C ASN A 213 4.63 4.58 -17.51
N LEU A 214 4.70 5.75 -18.17
CA LEU A 214 4.25 5.95 -19.54
C LEU A 214 5.02 5.08 -20.55
N GLY A 215 6.26 4.70 -20.24
CA GLY A 215 7.05 3.80 -21.08
C GLY A 215 6.63 2.33 -20.98
N GLY A 216 6.04 1.92 -19.85
CA GLY A 216 5.73 0.52 -19.55
C GLY A 216 4.25 0.17 -19.59
N TYR A 217 3.39 0.99 -18.99
CA TYR A 217 1.97 0.70 -18.83
C TYR A 217 1.25 0.72 -20.19
N GLY A 218 0.55 -0.36 -20.54
CA GLY A 218 -0.10 -0.52 -21.85
C GLY A 218 0.87 -0.78 -23.02
N ALA A 219 2.20 -0.80 -22.77
CA ALA A 219 3.17 -1.01 -23.83
C ALA A 219 3.15 -2.48 -24.32
N PRO A 220 3.16 -2.75 -25.64
CA PRO A 220 3.12 -4.12 -26.16
C PRO A 220 4.24 -5.01 -25.61
N GLY A 221 3.85 -6.14 -25.02
CA GLY A 221 4.74 -7.13 -24.42
C GLY A 221 5.19 -6.82 -22.98
N ALA A 222 4.76 -5.70 -22.41
CA ALA A 222 5.06 -5.29 -21.03
C ALA A 222 3.80 -5.37 -20.16
N TYR A 223 3.49 -4.31 -19.42
CA TYR A 223 2.32 -4.21 -18.57
C TYR A 223 1.04 -4.02 -19.39
N ARG A 224 -0.04 -4.65 -18.96
CA ARG A 224 -1.36 -4.63 -19.60
C ARG A 224 -2.27 -3.64 -18.88
N GLN A 225 -3.35 -3.25 -19.54
CA GLN A 225 -4.45 -2.48 -18.95
C GLN A 225 -5.06 -3.16 -17.71
N GLN A 226 -5.00 -4.49 -17.63
CA GLN A 226 -5.47 -5.25 -16.47
C GLN A 226 -4.48 -5.19 -15.30
N ASP A 227 -3.21 -4.89 -15.54
CA ASP A 227 -2.23 -4.76 -14.46
C ASP A 227 -2.46 -3.45 -13.66
N LEU A 228 -1.97 -3.41 -12.42
CA LEU A 228 -2.27 -2.34 -11.45
C LEU A 228 -1.32 -1.16 -11.67
N ALA A 229 -1.81 -0.06 -12.24
CA ALA A 229 -1.04 1.18 -12.38
C ALA A 229 -1.00 1.97 -11.08
N ILE A 230 0.20 2.18 -10.53
CA ILE A 230 0.37 2.95 -9.30
C ILE A 230 0.17 4.45 -9.53
N ILE A 231 -0.52 5.16 -8.65
CA ILE A 231 -0.48 6.63 -8.57
C ILE A 231 -0.20 6.99 -7.11
N LEU A 232 1.05 7.37 -6.83
CA LEU A 232 1.54 7.61 -5.47
C LEU A 232 1.48 9.12 -5.16
N ALA A 233 0.43 9.53 -4.44
CA ALA A 233 0.20 10.94 -4.14
C ALA A 233 1.18 11.45 -3.06
N PRO A 234 1.77 12.66 -3.23
CA PRO A 234 2.66 13.22 -2.22
C PRO A 234 1.97 13.58 -0.89
N THR A 235 2.76 13.46 0.18
CA THR A 235 2.37 13.77 1.56
C THR A 235 2.43 15.30 1.84
N GLU A 236 1.44 15.95 2.44
CA GLU A 236 0.09 15.52 2.84
C GLU A 236 -0.96 16.19 1.92
N LEU A 237 -1.98 15.44 1.50
CA LEU A 237 -3.10 15.90 0.65
C LEU A 237 -2.64 16.71 -0.59
N LYS A 238 -1.63 16.22 -1.28
CA LYS A 238 -1.03 16.86 -2.46
C LYS A 238 -1.16 16.02 -3.73
N THR A 239 -1.03 16.71 -4.84
CA THR A 239 -0.82 16.16 -6.18
C THR A 239 0.20 17.01 -6.94
N GLY A 240 0.56 16.57 -8.14
CA GLY A 240 1.36 17.31 -9.09
C GLY A 240 1.02 16.86 -10.51
N TYR A 241 1.61 17.52 -11.50
CA TYR A 241 1.45 17.15 -12.90
C TYR A 241 2.02 15.76 -13.20
N ASP A 242 3.03 15.32 -12.47
CA ASP A 242 3.53 13.95 -12.53
C ASP A 242 2.41 12.93 -12.28
N MET A 243 1.63 13.10 -11.20
CA MET A 243 0.49 12.24 -10.92
C MET A 243 -0.65 12.46 -11.91
N LEU A 244 -0.96 13.71 -12.28
CA LEU A 244 -2.05 14.01 -13.22
C LEU A 244 -1.76 13.51 -14.65
N HIS A 245 -0.49 13.47 -15.07
CA HIS A 245 -0.09 12.79 -16.31
C HIS A 245 -0.38 11.29 -16.24
N LYS A 246 -0.10 10.66 -15.10
CA LYS A 246 -0.42 9.25 -14.89
C LYS A 246 -1.93 9.01 -14.86
N VAL A 247 -2.72 9.88 -14.24
CA VAL A 247 -4.20 9.80 -14.32
C VAL A 247 -4.66 9.89 -15.77
N ALA A 248 -4.21 10.89 -16.52
CA ALA A 248 -4.60 11.08 -17.92
C ALA A 248 -4.23 9.85 -18.79
N HIS A 249 -3.10 9.21 -18.50
CA HIS A 249 -2.66 8.02 -19.22
C HIS A 249 -3.36 6.74 -18.73
N ASP A 250 -3.15 6.38 -17.46
CA ASP A 250 -3.52 5.08 -16.90
C ASP A 250 -5.03 4.92 -16.78
N VAL A 251 -5.74 5.99 -16.36
CA VAL A 251 -7.20 5.95 -16.17
C VAL A 251 -7.93 6.28 -17.46
N TYR A 252 -7.52 7.31 -18.21
CA TYR A 252 -8.31 7.80 -19.35
C TYR A 252 -7.84 7.27 -20.70
N ALA A 253 -6.52 7.27 -20.98
CA ALA A 253 -6.03 6.77 -22.27
C ALA A 253 -6.01 5.24 -22.34
N MET A 254 -5.72 4.59 -21.22
CA MET A 254 -5.64 3.14 -21.11
C MET A 254 -6.92 2.52 -20.54
N GLU A 255 -7.84 3.28 -19.94
CA GLU A 255 -9.02 2.73 -19.25
C GLU A 255 -8.63 1.62 -18.23
N GLY A 256 -7.49 1.81 -17.57
CA GLY A 256 -6.81 0.81 -16.76
C GLY A 256 -7.20 0.81 -15.28
N VAL A 257 -6.58 -0.11 -14.54
CA VAL A 257 -6.75 -0.20 -13.08
C VAL A 257 -5.76 0.73 -12.40
N ALA A 258 -6.23 1.85 -11.85
CA ALA A 258 -5.37 2.73 -11.09
C ALA A 258 -5.47 2.44 -9.58
N VAL A 259 -4.31 2.30 -8.93
CA VAL A 259 -4.19 2.01 -7.50
C VAL A 259 -3.37 3.08 -6.81
N GLY A 260 -3.93 3.63 -5.74
CA GLY A 260 -3.34 4.72 -4.98
C GLY A 260 -2.61 4.29 -3.74
N ASN A 261 -1.53 5.00 -3.47
CA ASN A 261 -0.92 5.08 -2.15
C ASN A 261 -0.77 6.54 -1.76
N HIS A 262 -0.95 6.83 -0.48
CA HIS A 262 -0.63 8.10 0.16
C HIS A 262 -0.22 7.79 1.58
N PHE A 263 0.93 8.29 2.00
CA PHE A 263 1.49 8.00 3.33
C PHE A 263 1.30 9.22 4.22
N SER A 264 0.36 9.15 5.14
CA SER A 264 0.26 10.13 6.23
C SER A 264 1.24 9.78 7.33
N MET A 265 2.05 10.76 7.72
CA MET A 265 3.25 10.52 8.50
C MET A 265 3.03 10.85 9.99
N ILE A 266 3.14 9.84 10.86
CA ILE A 266 3.26 10.08 12.30
C ILE A 266 4.56 10.81 12.56
N GLY A 267 4.48 11.91 13.30
CA GLY A 267 5.57 12.86 13.56
C GLY A 267 5.76 13.93 12.47
N GLY A 268 5.08 13.80 11.33
CA GLY A 268 5.13 14.76 10.22
C GLY A 268 4.26 15.99 10.46
N TYR A 269 3.82 16.64 9.37
CA TYR A 269 2.95 17.81 9.43
C TYR A 269 1.60 17.54 10.09
N CYS A 270 1.13 16.29 10.10
CA CYS A 270 -0.10 15.88 10.75
C CYS A 270 0.02 15.70 12.27
N GLY A 271 1.25 15.72 12.82
CA GLY A 271 1.47 15.53 14.25
C GLY A 271 1.44 14.05 14.66
N GLY A 272 0.68 13.73 15.72
CA GLY A 272 0.64 12.39 16.32
C GLY A 272 -0.18 11.35 15.52
N PRO A 273 -0.36 10.15 16.07
CA PRO A 273 -1.13 9.07 15.44
C PRO A 273 -2.56 9.48 15.06
N GLU A 274 -3.25 10.28 15.89
CA GLU A 274 -4.60 10.77 15.57
C GLU A 274 -4.61 11.68 14.35
N GLY A 275 -3.66 12.61 14.26
CA GLY A 275 -3.59 13.52 13.11
C GLY A 275 -3.22 12.78 11.82
N ALA A 276 -2.32 11.80 11.90
CA ALA A 276 -1.97 10.95 10.76
C ALA A 276 -3.16 10.11 10.30
N ALA A 277 -3.92 9.49 11.21
CA ALA A 277 -5.12 8.73 10.88
C ALA A 277 -6.20 9.61 10.21
N LEU A 278 -6.42 10.82 10.75
CA LEU A 278 -7.36 11.78 10.17
C LEU A 278 -6.96 12.20 8.75
N ALA A 279 -5.68 12.51 8.54
CA ALA A 279 -5.16 12.88 7.23
C ALA A 279 -5.21 11.71 6.23
N ALA A 280 -4.95 10.48 6.67
CA ALA A 280 -5.02 9.30 5.83
C ALA A 280 -6.44 9.03 5.33
N VAL A 281 -7.46 9.22 6.17
CA VAL A 281 -8.88 9.17 5.74
C VAL A 281 -9.16 10.22 4.66
N ALA A 282 -8.75 11.48 4.88
CA ALA A 282 -8.91 12.54 3.88
C ALA A 282 -8.15 12.24 2.58
N ALA A 283 -6.98 11.59 2.68
CA ALA A 283 -6.16 11.25 1.54
C ALA A 283 -6.77 10.15 0.67
N ALA A 284 -7.42 9.15 1.26
CA ALA A 284 -8.18 8.16 0.51
C ALA A 284 -9.33 8.81 -0.29
N ILE A 285 -10.01 9.79 0.29
CA ILE A 285 -11.06 10.56 -0.41
C ILE A 285 -10.44 11.40 -1.54
N MET A 286 -9.33 12.08 -1.27
CA MET A 286 -8.59 12.86 -2.27
C MET A 286 -8.20 12.01 -3.48
N GLN A 287 -7.70 10.78 -3.24
CA GLN A 287 -7.30 9.87 -4.29
C GLN A 287 -8.46 9.52 -5.25
N ARG A 288 -9.69 9.34 -4.75
CA ARG A 288 -10.87 9.22 -5.63
C ARG A 288 -11.18 10.53 -6.36
N ALA A 289 -11.16 11.64 -5.65
CA ALA A 289 -11.62 12.92 -6.19
C ALA A 289 -10.67 13.56 -7.21
N VAL A 290 -9.35 13.37 -7.04
CA VAL A 290 -8.32 14.00 -7.87
C VAL A 290 -7.72 12.99 -8.85
N HIS A 291 -7.57 11.73 -8.44
CA HIS A 291 -6.85 10.72 -9.21
C HIS A 291 -7.73 9.61 -9.77
N PHE A 292 -9.03 9.60 -9.46
CA PHE A 292 -10.01 8.65 -10.01
C PHE A 292 -9.68 7.17 -9.74
N LEU A 293 -8.96 6.88 -8.66
CA LEU A 293 -8.34 5.57 -8.44
C LEU A 293 -9.34 4.46 -8.16
N THR A 294 -9.25 3.34 -8.86
CA THR A 294 -10.09 2.15 -8.63
C THR A 294 -9.93 1.63 -7.20
N ILE A 295 -8.70 1.64 -6.69
CA ILE A 295 -8.36 1.21 -5.33
C ILE A 295 -7.60 2.34 -4.65
N THR A 296 -8.01 2.70 -3.44
CA THR A 296 -7.41 3.78 -2.65
C THR A 296 -6.58 3.25 -1.49
N GLY A 297 -5.55 4.00 -1.12
CA GLY A 297 -4.69 3.74 0.03
C GLY A 297 -4.44 5.03 0.80
N GLY A 298 -5.17 5.21 1.89
CA GLY A 298 -4.81 6.13 2.96
C GLY A 298 -4.00 5.36 4.01
N LEU A 299 -2.68 5.47 3.93
CA LEU A 299 -1.74 4.61 4.65
C LEU A 299 -0.99 5.40 5.71
N ILE A 300 -0.52 4.71 6.74
CA ILE A 300 0.31 5.30 7.79
C ILE A 300 1.77 4.89 7.61
N LEU A 301 2.68 5.82 7.87
CA LEU A 301 4.07 5.52 8.16
C LEU A 301 4.55 6.37 9.34
N ASN A 302 5.49 5.83 10.09
CA ASN A 302 6.18 6.57 11.14
C ASN A 302 7.44 7.21 10.56
N MET A 303 7.59 8.53 10.70
CA MET A 303 8.70 9.27 10.09
C MET A 303 10.08 8.84 10.59
N TRP A 304 10.16 8.30 11.81
CA TRP A 304 11.43 7.95 12.44
C TRP A 304 11.96 6.63 11.90
N THR A 305 11.07 5.66 11.72
CA THR A 305 11.42 4.31 11.31
C THR A 305 11.27 4.11 9.79
N MET A 306 10.40 4.91 9.15
CA MET A 306 9.90 4.75 7.78
C MET A 306 9.16 3.43 7.55
N GLY A 307 8.58 2.85 8.61
CA GLY A 307 7.71 1.68 8.59
C GLY A 307 6.38 1.97 9.28
N ASN A 308 5.48 0.98 9.31
CA ASN A 308 4.19 1.07 10.00
C ASN A 308 3.99 -0.04 11.06
N CYS A 309 5.06 -0.76 11.39
CA CYS A 309 5.02 -1.90 12.31
C CYS A 309 5.02 -1.50 13.80
N ASP A 310 5.26 -0.23 14.15
CA ASP A 310 5.17 0.23 15.54
C ASP A 310 3.72 0.35 16.00
N ARG A 311 3.52 0.27 17.30
CA ARG A 311 2.20 0.27 17.94
C ARG A 311 1.33 1.50 17.62
N GLN A 312 1.93 2.68 17.45
CA GLN A 312 1.17 3.90 17.08
C GLN A 312 0.69 3.81 15.64
N SER A 313 1.54 3.32 14.75
CA SER A 313 1.20 3.07 13.35
C SER A 313 0.12 1.99 13.21
N VAL A 314 0.23 0.87 13.94
CA VAL A 314 -0.78 -0.20 13.91
C VAL A 314 -2.16 0.32 14.37
N TRP A 315 -2.19 1.13 15.44
CA TRP A 315 -3.43 1.78 15.88
C TRP A 315 -4.00 2.70 14.81
N ALA A 316 -3.18 3.59 14.26
CA ALA A 316 -3.61 4.56 13.27
C ALA A 316 -4.08 3.88 11.97
N ASP A 317 -3.39 2.84 11.50
CA ASP A 317 -3.81 2.01 10.36
C ASP A 317 -5.15 1.34 10.66
N SER A 318 -5.33 0.77 11.86
CA SER A 318 -6.59 0.11 12.22
C SER A 318 -7.79 1.07 12.20
N VAL A 319 -7.65 2.25 12.81
CA VAL A 319 -8.71 3.29 12.83
C VAL A 319 -8.99 3.78 11.42
N THR A 320 -7.95 4.07 10.64
CA THR A 320 -8.05 4.60 9.28
C THR A 320 -8.79 3.64 8.35
N HIS A 321 -8.39 2.36 8.33
CA HIS A 321 -9.01 1.37 7.46
C HIS A 321 -10.45 1.04 7.90
N GLN A 322 -10.73 1.00 9.20
CA GLN A 322 -12.09 0.83 9.71
C GLN A 322 -12.98 2.02 9.35
N ALA A 323 -12.47 3.25 9.47
CA ALA A 323 -13.19 4.45 9.09
C ALA A 323 -13.61 4.41 7.61
N GLN A 324 -12.66 4.05 6.73
CA GLN A 324 -12.91 3.93 5.29
C GLN A 324 -13.86 2.78 4.94
N SER A 325 -13.64 1.58 5.48
CA SER A 325 -14.36 0.37 5.07
C SER A 325 -15.81 0.34 5.56
N ARG A 326 -16.07 0.91 6.74
CA ARG A 326 -17.41 1.03 7.33
C ARG A 326 -18.27 2.08 6.63
N ASN A 327 -17.68 3.23 6.29
CA ASN A 327 -18.42 4.42 5.89
C ASN A 327 -18.36 4.73 4.39
N SER A 328 -17.70 3.88 3.61
CA SER A 328 -17.68 3.95 2.15
C SER A 328 -17.87 2.57 1.53
N HIS A 329 -17.83 2.50 0.21
CA HIS A 329 -17.72 1.25 -0.53
C HIS A 329 -16.47 1.21 -1.42
N MET A 330 -15.46 2.00 -1.07
CA MET A 330 -14.18 2.01 -1.76
C MET A 330 -13.47 0.67 -1.59
N LEU A 331 -12.66 0.31 -2.59
CA LEU A 331 -11.69 -0.77 -2.47
C LEU A 331 -10.46 -0.22 -1.74
N ILE A 332 -10.14 -0.80 -0.59
CA ILE A 332 -9.15 -0.24 0.35
C ILE A 332 -7.90 -1.11 0.36
N LEU A 333 -6.75 -0.46 0.27
CA LEU A 333 -5.43 -1.07 0.36
C LEU A 333 -4.84 -0.87 1.76
N GLY A 334 -4.30 -1.95 2.34
CA GLY A 334 -3.38 -1.90 3.49
C GLY A 334 -1.93 -2.22 3.07
N LEU A 335 -0.94 -1.80 3.85
CA LEU A 335 0.48 -1.86 3.49
C LEU A 335 1.34 -2.61 4.52
N LEU A 336 2.20 -3.52 4.06
CA LEU A 336 3.20 -4.20 4.89
C LEU A 336 4.57 -3.51 4.79
N SER A 337 4.73 -2.36 5.47
CA SER A 337 6.01 -1.64 5.52
C SER A 337 6.89 -2.12 6.68
N THR A 338 7.32 -3.36 6.55
CA THR A 338 8.18 -4.10 7.49
C THR A 338 9.60 -3.51 7.59
N LEU A 339 10.30 -3.72 8.70
CA LEU A 339 11.63 -3.17 8.93
C LEU A 339 12.69 -4.24 9.19
N TYR A 340 12.30 -5.44 9.62
CA TYR A 340 13.23 -6.55 9.78
C TYR A 340 13.52 -7.24 8.45
N GLY A 341 14.68 -7.90 8.37
CA GLY A 341 15.11 -8.59 7.16
C GLY A 341 14.69 -10.05 7.09
N CYS A 342 14.88 -10.67 5.93
CA CYS A 342 14.66 -12.10 5.74
C CYS A 342 15.53 -12.94 6.68
N VAL A 343 15.08 -14.16 7.00
CA VAL A 343 15.77 -15.05 7.95
C VAL A 343 15.75 -14.49 9.38
N THR A 344 14.66 -13.82 9.74
CA THR A 344 14.39 -13.34 11.09
C THR A 344 12.94 -13.62 11.48
N PRO A 345 12.65 -14.07 12.72
CA PRO A 345 11.26 -14.24 13.16
C PRO A 345 10.51 -12.91 13.26
N GLU A 346 11.22 -11.81 13.55
CA GLU A 346 10.63 -10.48 13.69
C GLU A 346 9.97 -9.98 12.42
N LEU A 347 10.55 -10.23 11.23
CA LEU A 347 9.90 -9.92 9.96
C LEU A 347 8.53 -10.61 9.85
N LEU A 348 8.45 -11.88 10.25
CA LEU A 348 7.18 -12.63 10.22
C LEU A 348 6.20 -12.12 11.27
N TYR A 349 6.67 -11.67 12.44
CA TYR A 349 5.80 -11.01 13.42
C TYR A 349 5.26 -9.67 12.91
N GLU A 350 6.09 -8.84 12.26
CA GLU A 350 5.64 -7.60 11.61
C GLU A 350 4.55 -7.89 10.58
N ILE A 351 4.76 -8.89 9.70
CA ILE A 351 3.78 -9.29 8.70
C ILE A 351 2.47 -9.76 9.34
N ALA A 352 2.55 -10.58 10.39
CA ALA A 352 1.37 -11.09 11.09
C ALA A 352 0.55 -9.98 11.74
N VAL A 353 1.21 -9.03 12.43
CA VAL A 353 0.54 -7.90 13.07
C VAL A 353 -0.10 -6.98 12.03
N LEU A 354 0.66 -6.57 11.01
CA LEU A 354 0.18 -5.65 9.98
C LEU A 354 -0.90 -6.28 9.11
N GLY A 355 -0.60 -7.43 8.50
CA GLY A 355 -1.53 -8.14 7.61
C GLY A 355 -2.82 -8.50 8.33
N GLY A 356 -2.72 -9.06 9.53
CA GLY A 356 -3.89 -9.36 10.36
C GLY A 356 -4.72 -8.12 10.66
N THR A 357 -4.09 -7.03 11.09
CA THR A 357 -4.78 -5.75 11.39
C THR A 357 -5.50 -5.19 10.18
N HIS A 358 -4.87 -5.18 9.00
CA HIS A 358 -5.50 -4.70 7.76
C HIS A 358 -6.70 -5.55 7.36
N VAL A 359 -6.57 -6.88 7.42
CA VAL A 359 -7.66 -7.78 7.03
C VAL A 359 -8.86 -7.64 7.97
N VAL A 360 -8.65 -7.63 9.29
CA VAL A 360 -9.78 -7.48 10.24
C VAL A 360 -10.38 -6.07 10.22
N SER A 361 -9.64 -5.07 9.73
CA SER A 361 -10.10 -3.68 9.59
C SER A 361 -10.87 -3.42 8.28
N GLY A 362 -10.98 -4.42 7.40
CA GLY A 362 -11.79 -4.35 6.19
C GLY A 362 -11.04 -3.91 4.93
N CYS A 363 -9.71 -4.02 4.87
CA CYS A 363 -8.98 -3.80 3.62
C CYS A 363 -9.39 -4.83 2.55
N SER A 364 -9.66 -4.37 1.33
CA SER A 364 -9.91 -5.21 0.15
C SER A 364 -8.67 -5.94 -0.32
N MET A 365 -7.49 -5.38 -0.02
CA MET A 365 -6.21 -5.97 -0.36
C MET A 365 -5.12 -5.57 0.62
N VAL A 366 -4.06 -6.37 0.67
CA VAL A 366 -2.85 -6.10 1.46
C VAL A 366 -1.65 -6.13 0.51
N SER A 367 -0.90 -5.03 0.47
CA SER A 367 0.29 -4.89 -0.38
C SER A 367 1.59 -4.97 0.43
N GLY A 368 2.63 -5.55 -0.15
CA GLY A 368 3.89 -5.77 0.56
C GLY A 368 4.87 -6.65 -0.22
N THR A 369 5.87 -7.25 0.40
CA THR A 369 6.45 -6.88 1.70
C THR A 369 7.61 -5.90 1.46
N ARG A 370 8.02 -5.14 2.47
CA ARG A 370 9.13 -4.18 2.37
C ARG A 370 10.27 -4.51 3.32
N PRO A 371 10.81 -5.75 3.34
CA PRO A 371 11.84 -6.14 4.30
C PRO A 371 12.99 -5.12 4.34
N THR A 372 13.53 -4.90 5.53
CA THR A 372 14.59 -3.91 5.79
C THR A 372 14.22 -2.44 5.49
N GLY A 373 12.93 -2.10 5.36
CA GLY A 373 12.49 -0.78 4.94
C GLY A 373 13.06 -0.35 3.58
N CYS A 374 13.33 -1.33 2.71
CA CYS A 374 13.96 -1.16 1.40
C CYS A 374 15.38 -0.57 1.41
N ARG A 375 16.09 -0.62 2.55
CA ARG A 375 17.43 0.00 2.69
C ARG A 375 18.55 -0.77 2.02
N TYR A 376 18.40 -2.09 1.87
CA TYR A 376 19.46 -2.95 1.37
C TYR A 376 19.05 -3.70 0.10
N PRO A 377 19.85 -3.62 -0.98
CA PRO A 377 19.57 -4.36 -2.21
C PRO A 377 19.52 -5.87 -1.98
N ASN A 378 18.63 -6.56 -2.70
CA ASN A 378 18.45 -8.01 -2.67
C ASN A 378 18.01 -8.59 -1.32
N HIS A 379 17.63 -7.79 -0.32
CA HIS A 379 17.14 -8.28 0.97
C HIS A 379 15.65 -8.66 0.90
N THR A 380 15.33 -9.71 0.13
CA THR A 380 13.98 -10.26 -0.06
C THR A 380 14.06 -11.75 -0.40
N SER A 381 12.94 -12.48 -0.31
CA SER A 381 12.79 -13.87 -0.72
C SER A 381 11.35 -14.20 -1.13
N GLY A 382 11.13 -15.43 -1.60
CA GLY A 382 9.78 -15.93 -1.84
C GLY A 382 8.98 -16.19 -0.54
N LEU A 383 9.66 -16.52 0.57
CA LEU A 383 9.01 -17.09 1.75
C LEU A 383 8.26 -16.06 2.59
N GLU A 384 8.80 -14.85 2.80
CA GLU A 384 8.06 -13.80 3.52
C GLU A 384 6.83 -13.34 2.74
N ASN A 385 6.91 -13.35 1.41
CA ASN A 385 5.80 -12.99 0.53
C ASN A 385 4.74 -14.09 0.52
N LYS A 386 5.13 -15.37 0.49
CA LYS A 386 4.22 -16.49 0.72
C LYS A 386 3.50 -16.33 2.06
N PHE A 387 4.25 -16.09 3.13
CA PHE A 387 3.70 -15.94 4.47
C PHE A 387 2.75 -14.74 4.59
N ALA A 388 3.07 -13.60 3.95
CA ALA A 388 2.17 -12.46 3.86
C ALA A 388 0.86 -12.79 3.14
N GLY A 389 0.92 -13.59 2.08
CA GLY A 389 -0.26 -14.13 1.41
C GLY A 389 -1.10 -15.03 2.32
N GLU A 390 -0.46 -15.97 3.02
CA GLU A 390 -1.15 -16.85 3.98
C GLU A 390 -1.88 -16.06 5.07
N ILE A 391 -1.20 -15.08 5.68
CA ILE A 391 -1.82 -14.19 6.68
C ILE A 391 -3.01 -13.43 6.07
N THR A 392 -2.85 -12.92 4.85
CA THR A 392 -3.92 -12.20 4.15
C THR A 392 -5.14 -13.09 3.92
N HIS A 393 -4.94 -14.36 3.61
CA HIS A 393 -6.01 -15.31 3.27
C HIS A 393 -6.63 -16.02 4.47
N CYS A 394 -5.91 -16.18 5.58
CA CYS A 394 -6.42 -16.88 6.77
C CYS A 394 -7.14 -15.95 7.76
N MET A 395 -6.92 -14.63 7.68
CA MET A 395 -7.52 -13.67 8.62
C MET A 395 -8.99 -13.24 8.36
N PRO A 396 -9.65 -13.51 7.20
CA PRO A 396 -11.08 -13.25 7.05
C PRO A 396 -11.92 -13.93 8.15
N GLY A 397 -12.90 -13.20 8.68
CA GLY A 397 -13.76 -13.68 9.77
C GLY A 397 -13.16 -13.64 11.18
N VAL A 398 -11.86 -13.36 11.32
CA VAL A 398 -11.24 -13.14 12.63
C VAL A 398 -11.73 -11.81 13.22
N LYS A 399 -12.05 -11.83 14.52
CA LYS A 399 -12.55 -10.66 15.27
C LYS A 399 -11.43 -9.69 15.59
N ARG A 400 -11.73 -8.38 15.57
CA ARG A 400 -10.76 -7.33 15.93
C ARG A 400 -10.24 -7.50 17.34
N ASP A 401 -11.08 -7.90 18.29
CA ASP A 401 -10.66 -8.21 19.67
C ASP A 401 -9.60 -9.32 19.71
N ALA A 402 -9.80 -10.40 18.94
CA ALA A 402 -8.83 -11.49 18.88
C ALA A 402 -7.52 -11.04 18.23
N MET A 403 -7.60 -10.26 17.14
CA MET A 403 -6.42 -9.70 16.50
C MET A 403 -5.67 -8.71 17.41
N ASN A 404 -6.40 -7.92 18.21
CA ASN A 404 -5.82 -7.02 19.22
C ASN A 404 -4.99 -7.80 20.26
N GLU A 405 -5.51 -8.93 20.74
CA GLU A 405 -4.78 -9.82 21.67
C GLU A 405 -3.54 -10.47 21.02
N ILE A 406 -3.62 -10.83 19.73
CA ILE A 406 -2.46 -11.29 18.97
C ILE A 406 -1.41 -10.17 18.88
N ALA A 407 -1.81 -8.97 18.48
CA ALA A 407 -0.92 -7.82 18.35
C ALA A 407 -0.23 -7.47 19.68
N LYS A 408 -0.97 -7.47 20.79
CA LYS A 408 -0.42 -7.25 22.15
C LYS A 408 0.70 -8.23 22.52
N LYS A 409 0.63 -9.49 22.05
CA LYS A 409 1.64 -10.52 22.32
C LYS A 409 2.85 -10.44 21.40
N LEU A 410 2.66 -10.01 20.14
CA LEU A 410 3.71 -9.97 19.13
C LEU A 410 4.50 -8.66 19.14
N LEU A 411 3.85 -7.51 19.31
CA LEU A 411 4.50 -6.19 19.31
C LEU A 411 5.73 -6.12 20.24
N PRO A 412 5.68 -6.58 21.51
CA PRO A 412 6.83 -6.53 22.41
C PRO A 412 8.05 -7.32 21.94
N LYS A 413 7.87 -8.26 20.99
CA LYS A 413 8.94 -9.10 20.46
C LYS A 413 9.84 -8.36 19.48
N TYR A 414 9.40 -7.23 18.92
CA TYR A 414 10.15 -6.53 17.88
C TYR A 414 10.13 -4.99 18.01
N GLU A 415 9.12 -4.39 18.65
CA GLU A 415 8.91 -2.93 18.59
C GLU A 415 10.03 -2.11 19.25
N ASN A 416 10.78 -2.70 20.17
CA ASN A 416 11.84 -2.01 20.92
C ASN A 416 13.12 -1.77 20.10
N ASN A 417 13.24 -2.36 18.91
CA ASN A 417 14.46 -2.26 18.10
C ASN A 417 14.20 -1.85 16.63
N LEU A 418 13.07 -1.18 16.37
CA LEU A 418 12.66 -0.75 15.02
C LEU A 418 13.61 0.27 14.35
N MET A 419 14.42 1.00 15.14
CA MET A 419 15.43 1.92 14.61
C MET A 419 16.70 1.19 14.13
N HIS A 420 16.98 0.01 14.69
CA HIS A 420 18.14 -0.81 14.39
C HIS A 420 17.75 -2.28 14.15
N PRO A 421 16.79 -2.53 13.23
CA PRO A 421 16.23 -3.87 13.05
C PRO A 421 17.29 -4.83 12.52
N ASN A 422 17.13 -6.11 12.80
CA ASN A 422 18.04 -7.12 12.27
C ASN A 422 17.92 -7.14 10.74
N LYS A 423 19.04 -6.83 10.05
CA LYS A 423 19.14 -6.76 8.59
C LYS A 423 18.83 -8.10 7.91
N GLY A 424 19.00 -9.22 8.61
CA GLY A 424 18.78 -10.54 8.05
C GLY A 424 19.72 -10.84 6.88
N LYS A 425 19.28 -11.74 5.99
CA LYS A 425 20.09 -12.25 4.86
C LYS A 425 19.53 -11.82 3.51
N SER A 426 20.43 -11.61 2.55
CA SER A 426 20.06 -11.32 1.16
C SER A 426 19.51 -12.55 0.44
N TRP A 427 18.91 -12.37 -0.74
CA TRP A 427 18.39 -13.43 -1.59
C TRP A 427 19.46 -14.49 -1.90
N TYR A 428 20.70 -14.06 -2.14
CA TYR A 428 21.84 -14.94 -2.39
C TYR A 428 22.15 -15.90 -1.23
N GLU A 429 21.77 -15.52 -0.02
CA GLU A 429 22.05 -16.25 1.22
C GLU A 429 20.82 -17.01 1.75
N ASN A 430 19.61 -16.59 1.35
CA ASN A 430 18.35 -17.09 1.89
C ASN A 430 17.55 -17.97 0.89
N THR A 431 17.97 -18.05 -0.37
CA THR A 431 17.27 -18.79 -1.44
C THR A 431 18.24 -19.63 -2.24
N ASP A 432 17.88 -20.87 -2.57
CA ASP A 432 18.61 -21.70 -3.53
C ASP A 432 18.31 -21.23 -4.97
N PRO A 433 19.29 -20.73 -5.74
CA PRO A 433 19.07 -20.15 -7.06
C PRO A 433 18.72 -21.16 -8.15
N LYS A 434 18.75 -22.48 -7.86
CA LYS A 434 18.35 -23.55 -8.77
C LYS A 434 16.90 -23.97 -8.55
N THR A 435 16.51 -24.12 -7.29
CA THR A 435 15.16 -24.57 -6.92
C THR A 435 14.20 -23.41 -6.66
N LEU A 436 14.74 -22.20 -6.44
CA LEU A 436 14.01 -21.01 -6.02
C LEU A 436 13.28 -21.19 -4.67
N MET A 437 13.72 -22.18 -3.88
CA MET A 437 13.19 -22.48 -2.56
C MET A 437 14.04 -21.80 -1.47
N PRO A 438 13.43 -21.42 -0.34
CA PRO A 438 14.17 -20.86 0.78
C PRO A 438 15.17 -21.87 1.35
N THR A 439 16.23 -21.37 2.00
CA THR A 439 17.14 -22.23 2.76
C THR A 439 16.42 -22.91 3.91
N LYS A 440 16.96 -24.05 4.36
CA LYS A 440 16.41 -24.79 5.51
C LYS A 440 16.27 -23.91 6.76
N GLU A 441 17.27 -23.08 7.05
CA GLU A 441 17.22 -22.14 8.18
C GLU A 441 16.03 -21.19 8.08
N TRP A 442 15.76 -20.63 6.90
CA TRP A 442 14.65 -19.72 6.73
C TRP A 442 13.30 -20.44 6.87
N TRP A 443 13.22 -21.65 6.31
CA TRP A 443 12.06 -22.52 6.43
C TRP A 443 11.76 -22.94 7.88
N ASP A 444 12.80 -23.26 8.66
CA ASP A 444 12.65 -23.67 10.06
C ASP A 444 12.11 -22.50 10.92
N ILE A 445 12.59 -21.26 10.70
CA ILE A 445 12.05 -20.06 11.36
C ILE A 445 10.58 -19.84 10.97
N TYR A 446 10.25 -19.99 9.68
CA TYR A 446 8.87 -19.90 9.19
C TYR A 446 7.95 -20.90 9.88
N LEU A 447 8.35 -22.17 9.99
CA LEU A 447 7.57 -23.20 10.69
C LEU A 447 7.40 -22.88 12.18
N GLN A 448 8.45 -22.39 12.83
CA GLN A 448 8.39 -21.97 14.24
C GLN A 448 7.36 -20.85 14.45
N VAL A 449 7.43 -19.79 13.64
CA VAL A 449 6.51 -18.64 13.76
C VAL A 449 5.08 -19.06 13.40
N LYS A 450 4.88 -19.85 12.34
CA LYS A 450 3.55 -20.37 11.95
C LYS A 450 2.92 -21.20 13.06
N LYS A 451 3.69 -22.06 13.73
CA LYS A 451 3.24 -22.81 14.91
C LYS A 451 2.83 -21.87 16.03
N GLU A 452 3.68 -20.90 16.37
CA GLU A 452 3.38 -19.96 17.44
C GLU A 452 2.09 -19.17 17.16
N LEU A 453 1.92 -18.67 15.94
CA LEU A 453 0.71 -17.95 15.53
C LEU A 453 -0.54 -18.85 15.55
N THR A 454 -0.40 -20.12 15.19
CA THR A 454 -1.48 -21.12 15.34
C THR A 454 -1.87 -21.27 16.81
N ASP A 455 -0.87 -21.38 17.71
CA ASP A 455 -1.09 -21.45 19.17
C ASP A 455 -1.73 -20.14 19.72
N LEU A 456 -1.54 -19.01 19.03
CA LEU A 456 -2.18 -17.72 19.32
C LEU A 456 -3.58 -17.55 18.69
N GLY A 457 -4.04 -18.51 17.88
CA GLY A 457 -5.38 -18.51 17.29
C GLY A 457 -5.46 -18.02 15.84
N VAL A 458 -4.34 -17.84 15.14
CA VAL A 458 -4.34 -17.57 13.70
C VAL A 458 -4.76 -18.84 12.95
N PRO A 459 -5.84 -18.80 12.15
CA PRO A 459 -6.46 -20.02 11.60
C PRO A 459 -5.83 -20.40 10.26
N PHE A 460 -4.54 -20.74 10.25
CA PHE A 460 -3.92 -21.28 9.04
C PHE A 460 -4.66 -22.51 8.54
N GLU A 461 -4.80 -22.64 7.22
CA GLU A 461 -5.22 -23.89 6.60
C GLU A 461 -4.24 -25.00 7.01
N ARG A 462 -4.77 -26.19 7.34
CA ARG A 462 -3.93 -27.33 7.73
C ARG A 462 -3.02 -27.68 6.55
N LEU A 463 -1.71 -27.70 6.82
CA LEU A 463 -0.63 -28.03 5.88
C LEU A 463 -0.88 -29.32 5.10
#